data_AF-A0A7Y2AG99-F1
#
_entry.id   AF-A0A7Y2AG99-F1
#
_cell.length_a   1.000
_cell.length_b   1.000
_cell.length_c   1.000
_cell.angle_alpha   90.00
_cell.angle_beta   90.00
_cell.angle_gamma   90.00
#
_symmetry.space_group_name_H-M   'P 1'
#
loop_
_entity.id
_entity.type
_entity.pdbx_description
1 polymer ?
#
loop_
_entity_poly.entity_id
_entity_poly.type
_entity_poly.pdbx_seq_one_letter_code
_entity_poly.pdbx_strand_id
1 'polypeptide(L)' 'MAASKIHVQYGDGSSAKGVKVEMSINGASCKGAYVDSSGVAIIEHTTSGLARVYIHGSKVAEFRAPGTTMAKVP' A
#
# COMPACT_ATOMS: atom_id res chain seq x y z
N MET A 1 10.44 0.91 14.65
CA MET A 1 9.32 1.12 13.70
C MET A 1 9.68 0.45 12.39
N ALA A 2 8.73 -0.23 11.76
CA ALA A 2 8.92 -0.87 10.47
C ALA A 2 8.17 -0.09 9.39
N ALA A 3 8.55 -0.27 8.13
CA ALA A 3 7.88 0.35 6.99
C ALA A 3 7.61 -0.68 5.90
N SER A 4 6.45 -0.58 5.27
CA SER A 4 6.14 -1.32 4.05
C SER A 4 6.10 -0.36 2.87
N LYS A 5 6.64 -0.81 1.73
CA LYS A 5 6.64 -0.04 0.48
C LYS A 5 5.63 -0.63 -0.49
N ILE A 6 4.74 0.21 -1.00
CA ILE A 6 3.74 -0.19 -1.97
C ILE A 6 4.00 0.59 -3.25
N HIS A 7 4.39 -0.10 -4.32
CA HIS A 7 4.47 0.47 -5.66
C HIS A 7 3.07 0.47 -6.26
N VAL A 8 2.58 1.65 -6.63
CA VAL A 8 1.22 1.84 -7.15
C VAL A 8 1.27 2.47 -8.53
N GLN A 9 0.58 1.83 -9.47
CA GLN A 9 0.44 2.28 -10.84
C GLN A 9 -1.00 2.10 -11.32
N TYR A 10 -1.40 2.88 -12.31
CA TYR A 10 -2.63 2.64 -13.05
C TYR A 10 -2.49 1.42 -13.97
N GLY A 11 -3.60 0.94 -14.54
CA GLY A 11 -3.62 -0.20 -15.45
C GLY A 11 -2.72 -0.03 -16.69
N ASP A 12 -2.52 1.22 -17.13
CA ASP A 12 -1.65 1.61 -18.25
C ASP A 12 -0.16 1.74 -17.88
N GLY A 13 0.19 1.52 -16.61
CA GLY A 13 1.57 1.66 -16.10
C GLY A 13 1.96 3.08 -15.70
N SER A 14 1.08 4.07 -15.84
CA SER A 14 1.34 5.43 -15.36
C SER A 14 1.34 5.51 -13.83
N SER A 15 2.10 6.47 -13.29
CA SER A 15 2.24 6.67 -11.84
C SER A 15 0.93 7.10 -11.21
N ALA A 16 0.52 6.41 -10.14
CA ALA A 16 -0.69 6.71 -9.38
C ALA A 16 -0.49 7.80 -8.32
N LYS A 17 0.29 8.84 -8.64
CA LYS A 17 0.64 9.92 -7.71
C LYS A 17 -0.61 10.55 -7.09
N GLY A 18 -0.59 10.74 -5.77
CA GLY A 18 -1.69 11.36 -5.02
C GLY A 18 -2.85 10.42 -4.69
N VAL A 19 -2.81 9.16 -5.14
CA VAL A 19 -3.76 8.13 -4.69
C VAL A 19 -3.50 7.79 -3.23
N LYS A 20 -4.57 7.71 -2.43
CA LYS A 20 -4.48 7.25 -1.04
C LYS A 20 -4.42 5.72 -1.01
N VAL A 21 -3.41 5.20 -0.33
CA VAL A 21 -3.22 3.77 -0.06
C VAL A 21 -3.51 3.53 1.41
N GLU A 22 -4.41 2.58 1.66
CA GLU A 22 -4.73 2.11 2.99
C GLU A 22 -4.20 0.69 3.17
N MET A 23 -3.78 0.36 4.37
CA MET A 23 -3.26 -0.97 4.67
C MET A 23 -3.85 -1.46 5.99
N SER A 24 -4.09 -2.77 6.07
CA SER A 24 -4.36 -3.45 7.33
C SER A 24 -3.37 -4.58 7.52
N ILE A 25 -2.94 -4.84 8.75
CA ILE A 25 -2.06 -5.97 9.11
C ILE A 25 -2.78 -6.83 10.13
N ASN A 26 -2.95 -8.12 9.83
CA ASN A 26 -3.69 -9.09 10.65
C ASN A 26 -5.11 -8.59 11.03
N GLY A 27 -5.74 -7.81 10.15
CA GLY A 27 -7.08 -7.23 10.37
C GLY A 27 -7.09 -5.88 11.11
N ALA A 28 -5.95 -5.41 11.62
CA ALA A 28 -5.84 -4.08 12.22
C ALA A 28 -5.47 -3.02 11.17
N SER A 29 -6.23 -1.94 11.09
CA SER A 29 -5.97 -0.84 10.16
C SER A 29 -4.69 -0.07 10.53
N CYS A 30 -3.85 0.18 9.53
CA CYS A 30 -2.68 1.05 9.64
C CYS A 30 -3.03 2.46 9.13
N LYS A 31 -2.23 3.45 9.51
CA LYS A 31 -2.33 4.81 8.96
C LYS A 31 -1.97 4.75 7.47
N GLY A 32 -2.93 5.06 6.61
CA GLY A 32 -2.69 5.12 5.16
C GLY A 32 -1.69 6.20 4.77
N ALA A 33 -1.15 6.09 3.55
CA ALA A 33 -0.21 7.02 2.97
C ALA A 33 -0.61 7.37 1.53
N TYR A 34 -0.15 8.51 1.05
CA TYR A 34 -0.35 8.92 -0.35
C TYR A 34 0.82 8.46 -1.20
N VAL A 35 0.52 8.07 -2.44
CA VAL A 35 1.52 7.73 -3.45
C VAL A 35 2.30 8.99 -3.84
N ASP A 36 3.62 8.94 -3.75
CA ASP A 36 4.51 10.03 -4.13
C ASP A 36 4.72 10.13 -5.65
N SER A 37 5.58 11.04 -6.11
CA SER A 37 5.88 11.22 -7.53
C SER A 37 6.60 10.04 -8.18
N SER A 38 7.23 9.16 -7.40
CA SER A 38 7.87 7.94 -7.88
C SER A 38 6.91 6.75 -8.02
N GLY A 39 5.63 6.94 -7.68
CA GLY A 39 4.64 5.87 -7.70
C GLY A 39 4.74 4.97 -6.47
N VAL A 40 5.28 5.47 -5.35
CA VAL A 40 5.45 4.69 -4.11
C VAL A 40 4.66 5.30 -2.96
N ALA A 41 3.95 4.46 -2.22
CA ALA A 41 3.42 4.79 -0.90
C ALA A 41 4.20 4.04 0.17
N ILE A 42 4.67 4.75 1.19
CA ILE A 42 5.38 4.18 2.33
C ILE A 42 4.46 4.25 3.54
N ILE A 43 4.13 3.10 4.12
CA ILE A 43 3.29 3.01 5.31
C ILE A 43 4.13 2.53 6.48
N GLU A 44 4.24 3.36 7.50
CA GLU A 44 4.90 3.03 8.76
C GLU A 44 3.95 2.28 9.69
N HIS A 45 4.48 1.27 10.37
CA HIS A 45 3.73 0.43 11.29
C HIS A 45 4.65 -0.22 12.33
N THR A 46 4.04 -0.79 13.36
CA THR A 46 4.74 -1.46 14.47
C THR A 46 4.60 -2.98 14.43
N THR A 47 3.71 -3.50 13.60
CA THR A 47 3.25 -4.89 13.66
C THR A 47 3.60 -5.62 12.37
N SER A 48 4.14 -6.82 12.46
CA SER A 48 4.38 -7.70 11.30
C SER A 48 3.22 -8.68 11.08
N GLY A 49 3.08 -9.20 9.86
CA GLY A 49 2.06 -10.21 9.56
C GLY A 49 1.49 -10.08 8.16
N LEU A 50 0.29 -10.65 7.97
CA LEU A 50 -0.40 -10.59 6.69
C LEU A 50 -1.00 -9.20 6.49
N ALA A 51 -0.46 -8.48 5.51
CA ALA A 51 -0.88 -7.14 5.15
C ALA A 51 -1.78 -7.16 3.92
N ARG A 52 -2.91 -6.45 3.98
CA ARG A 52 -3.82 -6.22 2.85
C ARG A 52 -3.80 -4.75 2.49
N VAL A 53 -3.66 -4.48 1.21
CA VAL A 53 -3.60 -3.12 0.65
C VAL A 53 -4.92 -2.79 -0.01
N TYR A 54 -5.40 -1.59 0.25
CA TYR A 54 -6.66 -1.07 -0.26
C TYR A 54 -6.44 0.27 -0.96
N ILE A 55 -7.12 0.43 -2.10
CA ILE A 55 -7.20 1.67 -2.86
C ILE A 55 -8.67 1.89 -3.18
N HIS A 56 -9.20 3.07 -2.84
CA HIS A 56 -10.63 3.41 -2.99
C HIS A 56 -11.59 2.38 -2.34
N GLY A 57 -11.18 1.79 -1.21
CA GLY A 57 -11.97 0.77 -0.50
C GLY A 57 -11.88 -0.65 -1.08
N SER A 58 -11.27 -0.85 -2.24
CA SER A 58 -11.09 -2.17 -2.85
C SER A 58 -9.74 -2.78 -2.46
N LYS A 59 -9.74 -4.08 -2.12
CA LYS A 59 -8.50 -4.83 -1.87
C LYS A 59 -7.77 -5.07 -3.19
N VAL A 60 -6.56 -4.53 -3.32
CA VAL A 60 -5.76 -4.59 -4.56
C VAL A 60 -4.52 -5.47 -4.46
N ALA A 61 -4.01 -5.71 -3.25
CA ALA A 61 -2.85 -6.57 -3.03
C ALA A 61 -2.85 -7.16 -1.61
N GLU A 62 -2.11 -8.25 -1.44
CA GLU A 62 -1.86 -8.90 -0.15
C GLU A 62 -0.41 -9.40 -0.10
N PHE A 63 0.28 -9.20 1.02
CA PHE A 63 1.69 -9.57 1.20
C PHE A 63 2.06 -9.71 2.68
N ARG A 64 3.28 -10.18 3.00
CA ARG A 64 3.79 -10.17 4.38
C ARG A 64 4.49 -8.85 4.68
N ALA A 65 4.02 -8.13 5.70
CA ALA A 65 4.65 -6.93 6.22
C ALA A 65 5.61 -7.25 7.39
N PRO A 66 6.71 -6.48 7.54
CA PRO A 66 7.17 -5.44 6.62
C PRO A 66 7.71 -6.04 5.31
N GLY A 67 7.53 -5.32 4.21
CA GLY A 67 7.94 -5.80 2.89
C GLY A 67 7.57 -4.82 1.78
N THR A 68 7.85 -5.22 0.55
CA THR A 68 7.52 -4.46 -0.65
C THR A 68 6.49 -5.23 -1.48
N THR A 69 5.50 -4.54 -2.01
CA THR A 69 4.52 -5.13 -2.94
C THR A 69 4.18 -4.18 -4.09
N MET A 70 3.56 -4.73 -5.14
CA MET A 70 2.96 -3.96 -6.22
C MET A 70 1.45 -4.01 -6.11
N ALA A 71 0.81 -2.87 -6.35
CA ALA A 71 -0.63 -2.72 -6.41
C ALA A 71 -1.02 -1.95 -7.68
N LYS A 72 -2.18 -2.28 -8.24
CA LYS A 72 -2.77 -1.52 -9.33
C LYS A 72 -4.01 -0.79 -8.82
N VAL A 73 -4.20 0.43 -9.29
CA VAL A 73 -5.48 1.14 -9.09
C VAL A 73 -6.55 0.37 -9.88
N PRO A 74 -7.67 -0.02 -9.24
CA PRO A 74 -8.76 -0.73 -9.90
C PRO A 74 -9.53 0.18 -10.88
#